data_AF-A0A1M4PRI5-F1
#
_entry.id   AF-A0A1M4PRI5-F1
#
_cell.length_a   1.000
_cell.length_b   1.000
_cell.length_c   1.000
_cell.angle_alpha   90.00
_cell.angle_beta   90.00
_cell.angle_gamma   90.00
#
_symmetry.space_group_name_H-M   'P 1'
#
loop_
_entity.id
_entity.type
_entity.pdbx_description
1 polymer ?
#
loop_
_entity_poly.entity_id
_entity_poly.type
_entity_poly.pdbx_seq_one_letter_code
_entity_poly.pdbx_strand_id
1 'polypeptide(L)'
;MQRDVQYICSKLHKQIIENKINDVPNYKDFLRDNIQNAQSLKEREEMLCMLDKLPNGSTLCHGDFHPGNIFIHNGQTTVIDFMNICHGHFLYDIARTIFLVEYTPLPVEIKEKEKLLKFRKTLADLYLREMNVTRKIIEDYLSVIIAARMGECPTEK
;
A
#
# COMPACT_ATOMS: atom_id res chain seq x y z
N MET A 1 14.25 -13.47 -12.84
CA MET A 1 13.24 -12.46 -13.24
C MET A 1 12.30 -12.06 -12.10
N GLN A 2 11.42 -12.93 -11.58
CA GLN A 2 10.50 -12.54 -10.48
C GLN A 2 11.22 -12.10 -9.19
N ARG A 3 12.29 -12.81 -8.83
CA ARG A 3 13.13 -12.47 -7.66
C ARG A 3 13.84 -11.12 -7.82
N ASP A 4 14.21 -10.77 -9.05
CA ASP A 4 14.94 -9.53 -9.36
C ASP A 4 14.02 -8.31 -9.29
N VAL A 5 12.80 -8.41 -9.84
CA VAL A 5 11.79 -7.34 -9.75
C VAL A 5 11.39 -7.08 -8.30
N GLN A 6 11.18 -8.14 -7.52
CA GLN A 6 10.76 -7.96 -6.13
C GLN A 6 11.87 -7.40 -5.24
N TYR A 7 13.12 -7.80 -5.51
CA TYR A 7 14.29 -7.21 -4.88
C TYR A 7 14.45 -5.73 -5.20
N ILE A 8 14.22 -5.33 -6.46
CA ILE A 8 14.21 -3.91 -6.86
C ILE A 8 13.13 -3.14 -6.09
N CYS A 9 11.91 -3.69 -6.02
CA CYS A 9 10.81 -3.04 -5.31
C CYS A 9 11.12 -2.83 -3.82
N SER A 10 11.57 -3.88 -3.12
CA SER A 10 11.89 -3.76 -1.69
C SER A 10 13.08 -2.85 -1.43
N LYS A 11 14.11 -2.89 -2.29
CA LYS A 11 15.27 -1.99 -2.20
C LYS A 11 14.86 -0.52 -2.36
N LEU A 12 14.09 -0.20 -3.40
CA LEU A 12 13.63 1.17 -3.65
C LEU A 12 12.70 1.65 -2.53
N HIS A 13 11.79 0.80 -2.06
CA HIS A 13 10.91 1.19 -0.98
C HIS A 13 11.67 1.44 0.32
N LYS A 14 12.66 0.62 0.67
CA LYS A 14 13.55 0.87 1.82
C LYS A 14 14.21 2.25 1.74
N GLN A 15 14.72 2.62 0.56
CA GLN A 15 15.30 3.96 0.35
C GLN A 15 14.28 5.07 0.60
N ILE A 16 13.00 4.89 0.25
CA ILE A 16 11.94 5.87 0.57
C ILE A 16 11.73 5.95 2.08
N ILE A 17 11.43 4.82 2.75
CA ILE A 17 11.02 4.81 4.16
C ILE A 17 12.15 5.08 5.17
N GLU A 18 13.41 5.07 4.71
CA GLU A 18 14.58 5.55 5.46
C GLU A 18 14.57 7.08 5.64
N ASN A 19 13.85 7.81 4.79
CA ASN A 19 13.75 9.25 4.88
C ASN A 19 12.65 9.71 5.83
N LYS A 20 12.87 10.88 6.43
CA LYS A 20 11.87 11.62 7.20
C LYS A 20 11.39 12.82 6.40
N ILE A 21 10.13 13.17 6.56
CA ILE A 21 9.53 14.35 5.95
C ILE A 21 8.55 14.98 6.93
N ASN A 22 8.46 16.30 6.86
CA ASN A 22 7.44 17.11 7.51
C ASN A 22 6.79 17.99 6.42
N ASP A 23 5.73 18.71 6.75
CA ASP A 23 5.05 19.65 5.83
C ASP A 23 4.39 19.01 4.60
N VAL A 24 4.00 17.74 4.73
CA VAL A 24 3.12 17.02 3.80
C VAL A 24 1.91 16.49 4.56
N PRO A 25 0.85 16.00 3.91
CA PRO A 25 -0.30 15.42 4.63
C PRO A 25 0.09 14.23 5.52
N ASN A 26 -0.68 14.00 6.58
CA ASN A 26 -0.55 12.81 7.42
C ASN A 26 -1.34 11.64 6.80
N TYR A 27 -0.76 10.44 6.78
CA TYR A 27 -1.44 9.24 6.25
C TYR A 27 -2.81 8.98 6.90
N LYS A 28 -2.95 9.31 8.20
CA LYS A 28 -4.21 9.10 8.91
C LYS A 28 -5.33 10.01 8.43
N ASP A 29 -5.00 11.24 8.02
CA ASP A 29 -6.01 12.18 7.56
C ASP A 29 -6.58 11.71 6.22
N PHE A 30 -5.70 11.29 5.30
CA PHE A 30 -6.11 10.63 4.06
C PHE A 30 -7.01 9.40 4.30
N LEU A 31 -6.63 8.50 5.22
CA LEU A 31 -7.44 7.32 5.52
C LEU A 31 -8.79 7.70 6.15
N ARG A 32 -8.81 8.67 7.07
CA ARG A 32 -10.01 9.13 7.75
C ARG A 32 -11.00 9.73 6.77
N ASP A 33 -10.55 10.63 5.90
CA ASP A 33 -11.39 11.28 4.90
C ASP A 33 -12.03 10.26 3.96
N ASN A 34 -11.25 9.28 3.51
CA ASN A 34 -11.75 8.23 2.64
C ASN A 34 -12.70 7.25 3.35
N ILE A 35 -12.45 6.90 4.62
CA ILE A 35 -13.40 6.12 5.43
C ILE A 35 -14.73 6.86 5.61
N GLN A 36 -14.67 8.17 5.82
CA GLN A 36 -15.87 9.02 5.93
C GLN A 36 -16.62 9.13 4.59
N ASN A 37 -15.92 9.10 3.46
CA ASN A 37 -16.53 9.14 2.14
C ASN A 37 -17.06 7.78 1.66
N ALA A 38 -16.70 6.68 2.32
CA ALA A 38 -17.16 5.33 1.97
C ALA A 38 -18.66 5.12 2.32
N GLN A 39 -19.55 5.42 1.38
CA GLN A 39 -21.02 5.39 1.60
C GLN A 39 -21.56 4.01 2.01
N SER A 40 -20.96 2.92 1.50
CA SER A 40 -21.40 1.55 1.76
C SER A 40 -20.71 0.88 2.95
N LEU A 41 -19.79 1.58 3.65
CA LEU A 41 -19.06 1.02 4.78
C LEU A 41 -19.94 1.00 6.04
N LYS A 42 -20.31 -0.21 6.48
CA LYS A 42 -21.15 -0.43 7.68
C LYS A 42 -20.38 -0.23 8.99
N GLU A 43 -19.11 -0.61 9.02
CA GLU A 43 -18.26 -0.65 10.23
C GLU A 43 -17.40 0.62 10.38
N ARG A 44 -17.92 1.77 9.94
CA ARG A 44 -17.18 3.03 9.86
C ARG A 44 -16.54 3.44 11.19
N GLU A 45 -17.32 3.46 12.27
CA GLU A 45 -16.83 3.88 13.59
C GLU A 45 -15.75 2.93 14.14
N GLU A 46 -15.87 1.64 13.85
CA GLU A 46 -14.86 0.65 14.23
C GLU A 46 -13.55 0.90 13.47
N MET A 47 -13.63 1.17 12.17
CA MET A 47 -12.46 1.49 11.34
C MET A 47 -11.78 2.79 11.75
N LEU A 48 -12.56 3.82 12.13
CA LEU A 48 -12.02 5.07 12.67
C LEU A 48 -11.32 4.84 14.03
N CYS A 49 -11.93 4.05 14.92
CA CYS A 49 -11.31 3.68 16.20
C CYS A 49 -10.02 2.87 16.01
N MET A 50 -9.98 1.97 15.02
CA MET A 50 -8.78 1.21 14.65
C MET A 50 -7.70 2.15 14.09
N LEU A 51 -8.06 3.07 13.19
CA LEU A 51 -7.17 4.09 12.63
C LEU A 51 -6.54 4.97 13.71
N ASP A 52 -7.32 5.38 14.71
CA ASP A 52 -6.82 6.21 15.82
C ASP A 52 -5.73 5.50 16.62
N LYS A 53 -5.83 4.17 16.76
CA LYS A 53 -4.84 3.33 17.47
C LYS A 53 -3.58 3.04 16.66
N LEU A 54 -3.60 3.23 15.33
CA LEU A 54 -2.41 2.99 14.52
C LEU A 54 -1.26 3.95 14.93
N PRO A 55 0.01 3.52 14.89
CA PRO A 55 1.15 4.38 15.20
C PRO A 55 1.22 5.66 14.36
N ASN A 56 1.58 6.78 15.00
CA ASN A 56 2.01 7.98 14.29
C ASN A 56 3.46 7.83 13.78
N GLY A 57 3.89 8.72 12.91
CA GLY A 57 5.29 8.80 12.49
C GLY A 57 5.56 9.94 11.51
N SER A 58 6.85 10.14 11.24
CA SER A 58 7.37 11.15 10.31
C SER A 58 8.14 10.54 9.14
N THR A 59 8.02 9.23 8.91
CA THR A 59 8.63 8.57 7.76
C THR A 59 7.97 9.09 6.49
N LEU A 60 8.78 9.36 5.46
CA LEU A 60 8.30 9.59 4.10
C LEU A 60 7.61 8.33 3.60
N CYS A 61 6.31 8.44 3.37
CA CYS A 61 5.50 7.42 2.74
C CYS A 61 5.15 7.89 1.32
N HIS A 62 5.26 7.01 0.35
CA HIS A 62 4.84 7.24 -1.03
C HIS A 62 3.31 7.25 -1.18
N GLY A 63 2.59 6.42 -0.41
CA GLY A 63 1.13 6.33 -0.42
C GLY A 63 0.52 5.56 -1.59
N ASP A 64 1.32 5.29 -2.63
CA ASP A 64 0.94 4.53 -3.83
C ASP A 64 2.11 3.74 -4.42
N PHE A 65 2.99 3.22 -3.56
CA PHE A 65 4.13 2.46 -4.03
C PHE A 65 3.69 1.05 -4.47
N HIS A 66 3.91 0.72 -5.74
CA HIS A 66 3.73 -0.61 -6.29
C HIS A 66 4.62 -0.79 -7.54
N PRO A 67 4.83 -2.02 -8.05
CA PRO A 67 5.74 -2.26 -9.17
C PRO A 67 5.43 -1.48 -10.46
N GLY A 68 4.19 -1.01 -10.63
CA GLY A 68 3.78 -0.18 -11.76
C GLY A 68 4.35 1.25 -11.72
N ASN A 69 4.72 1.73 -10.52
CA ASN A 69 5.32 3.04 -10.29
C ASN A 69 6.86 2.98 -10.24
N ILE A 70 7.46 1.95 -10.86
CA ILE A 70 8.90 1.81 -11.03
C ILE A 70 9.23 1.83 -12.51
N PHE A 71 9.94 2.89 -12.93
CA PHE A 71 10.48 2.99 -14.28
C PHE A 71 11.83 2.28 -14.37
N ILE A 72 12.01 1.47 -15.41
CA ILE A 72 13.26 0.74 -15.67
C ILE A 72 13.77 1.11 -17.07
N HIS A 73 14.96 1.71 -17.13
CA HIS A 73 15.58 2.11 -18.39
C HIS A 73 17.10 1.90 -18.35
N ASN A 74 17.65 1.18 -19.34
CA ASN A 74 19.08 0.88 -19.45
C ASN A 74 19.70 0.32 -18.15
N GLY A 75 18.96 -0.54 -17.43
CA GLY A 75 19.40 -1.12 -16.16
C GLY A 75 19.30 -0.18 -14.94
N GLN A 76 18.88 1.06 -15.13
CA GLN A 76 18.57 2.00 -14.05
C GLN A 76 17.11 1.90 -13.65
N THR A 77 16.84 2.11 -12.36
CA THR A 77 15.50 2.01 -11.77
C THR A 77 15.16 3.32 -11.06
N THR A 78 13.96 3.85 -11.28
CA THR A 78 13.50 5.11 -10.68
C THR A 78 12.05 4.97 -10.24
N VAL A 79 11.73 5.47 -9.05
CA VAL A 79 10.36 5.54 -8.54
C VAL A 79 9.69 6.79 -9.10
N ILE A 80 8.43 6.69 -9.49
CA ILE A 80 7.62 7.77 -10.05
C ILE A 80 6.29 7.88 -9.29
N ASP A 81 5.47 8.87 -9.65
CA ASP A 81 4.12 9.08 -9.11
C ASP A 81 4.03 9.38 -7.60
N PHE A 82 4.72 10.44 -7.20
CA PHE A 82 4.76 10.92 -5.82
C PHE A 82 3.56 11.83 -5.44
N MET A 83 2.44 11.77 -6.16
CA MET A 83 1.28 12.63 -5.89
C MET A 83 0.60 12.30 -4.55
N ASN A 84 0.79 11.08 -4.05
CA ASN A 84 0.18 10.58 -2.82
C ASN A 84 1.13 10.60 -1.60
N ILE A 85 2.23 11.37 -1.67
CA ILE A 85 3.16 11.49 -0.55
C ILE A 85 2.41 11.90 0.72
N CYS A 86 2.73 11.21 1.81
CA CYS A 86 2.35 11.59 3.15
C CYS A 86 3.48 11.29 4.13
N HIS A 87 3.34 11.80 5.36
CA HIS A 87 4.16 11.35 6.47
C HIS A 87 3.38 10.37 7.35
N GLY A 88 4.07 9.39 7.91
CA GLY A 88 3.46 8.39 8.78
C GLY A 88 4.42 7.41 9.42
N HIS A 89 3.88 6.33 9.97
CA HIS A 89 4.67 5.20 10.39
C HIS A 89 5.01 4.33 9.18
N PHE A 90 6.26 3.86 9.03
CA PHE A 90 6.70 3.12 7.83
C PHE A 90 5.84 1.87 7.51
N LEU A 91 5.26 1.24 8.53
CA LEU A 91 4.34 0.10 8.34
C LEU A 91 3.08 0.45 7.54
N TYR A 92 2.63 1.71 7.56
CA TYR A 92 1.53 2.15 6.72
C TYR A 92 1.87 1.97 5.23
N ASP A 93 3.03 2.45 4.79
CA ASP A 93 3.38 2.43 3.37
C ASP A 93 3.65 1.00 2.88
N ILE A 94 4.22 0.16 3.76
CA ILE A 94 4.36 -1.29 3.54
C ILE A 94 2.98 -1.96 3.39
N ALA A 95 2.03 -1.66 4.28
CA ALA A 95 0.68 -2.20 4.21
C ALA A 95 -0.07 -1.73 2.96
N ARG A 96 0.10 -0.46 2.60
CA ARG A 96 -0.48 0.15 1.39
C ARG A 96 0.06 -0.50 0.13
N THR A 97 1.37 -0.74 0.06
CA THR A 97 2.00 -1.52 -1.02
C THR A 97 1.41 -2.91 -1.13
N ILE A 98 1.23 -3.61 0.00
CA ILE A 98 0.65 -4.96 0.00
C ILE A 98 -0.80 -4.95 -0.46
N PHE A 99 -1.59 -3.98 -0.01
CA PHE A 99 -2.95 -3.77 -0.48
C PHE A 99 -2.98 -3.62 -2.01
N LEU A 100 -2.17 -2.73 -2.57
CA LEU A 100 -2.09 -2.48 -4.02
C LEU A 100 -1.62 -3.70 -4.82
N VAL A 101 -0.66 -4.45 -4.28
CA VAL A 101 -0.07 -5.60 -4.96
C VAL A 101 -0.98 -6.83 -4.91
N GLU A 102 -1.76 -7.04 -3.85
CA GLU A 102 -2.48 -8.32 -3.66
C GLU A 102 -4.00 -8.18 -3.56
N TYR A 103 -4.51 -7.11 -2.96
CA TYR A 103 -5.92 -7.02 -2.55
C TYR A 103 -6.79 -6.20 -3.51
N THR A 104 -6.21 -5.43 -4.44
CA THR A 104 -7.03 -4.71 -5.42
C THR A 104 -7.77 -5.69 -6.34
N PRO A 105 -9.04 -5.43 -6.68
CA PRO A 105 -9.82 -6.31 -7.55
C PRO A 105 -9.15 -6.56 -8.90
N LEU A 106 -9.38 -7.75 -9.45
CA LEU A 106 -8.97 -8.07 -10.82
C LEU A 106 -10.12 -7.75 -11.79
N PRO A 107 -9.84 -7.11 -12.94
CA PRO A 107 -10.83 -6.91 -13.99
C PRO A 107 -11.56 -8.21 -14.35
N VAL A 108 -12.85 -8.09 -14.67
CA VAL A 108 -13.75 -9.23 -14.88
C VAL A 108 -13.28 -10.11 -16.04
N GLU A 109 -12.61 -9.53 -17.02
CA GLU A 109 -12.22 -10.10 -18.31
C GLU A 109 -10.96 -10.99 -18.26
N ILE A 110 -10.24 -11.03 -17.13
CA ILE A 110 -9.02 -11.84 -17.02
C ILE A 110 -9.37 -13.34 -17.06
N LYS A 111 -8.82 -14.07 -18.03
CA LYS A 111 -9.07 -15.51 -18.24
C LYS A 111 -8.35 -16.41 -17.21
N GLU A 112 -7.15 -16.02 -16.76
CA GLU A 112 -6.31 -16.81 -15.84
C GLU A 112 -6.29 -16.23 -14.40
N LYS A 113 -7.46 -15.90 -13.83
CA LYS A 113 -7.55 -15.20 -12.53
C LYS A 113 -6.80 -15.91 -11.40
N GLU A 114 -6.98 -17.20 -11.24
CA GLU A 114 -6.36 -17.96 -10.14
C GLU A 114 -4.83 -17.92 -10.19
N LYS A 115 -4.26 -18.07 -11.38
CA LYS A 115 -2.81 -18.01 -11.60
C LYS A 115 -2.28 -16.61 -11.31
N LEU A 116 -3.02 -15.57 -11.72
CA LEU A 116 -2.66 -14.18 -11.42
C LEU A 116 -2.76 -13.89 -9.91
N LEU A 117 -3.81 -14.33 -9.23
CA LEU A 117 -3.95 -14.19 -7.77
C LEU A 117 -2.80 -14.89 -7.03
N LYS A 118 -2.46 -16.12 -7.43
CA LYS A 118 -1.33 -16.85 -6.87
C LYS A 118 -0.01 -16.12 -7.12
N PHE A 119 0.15 -15.53 -8.30
CA PHE A 119 1.32 -14.74 -8.65
C PHE A 119 1.44 -13.47 -7.79
N ARG A 120 0.35 -12.69 -7.65
CA ARG A 120 0.29 -11.49 -6.81
C ARG A 120 0.62 -11.81 -5.35
N LYS A 121 0.04 -12.88 -4.80
CA LYS A 121 0.36 -13.37 -3.46
C LYS A 121 1.83 -13.74 -3.31
N THR A 122 2.40 -14.44 -4.30
CA THR A 122 3.83 -14.80 -4.29
C THR A 122 4.73 -13.55 -4.27
N LEU A 123 4.40 -12.52 -5.05
CA LEU A 123 5.14 -11.25 -5.04
C LEU A 123 5.02 -10.55 -3.68
N ALA A 124 3.80 -10.46 -3.14
CA ALA A 124 3.54 -9.87 -1.83
C ALA A 124 4.31 -10.60 -0.69
N ASP A 125 4.35 -11.94 -0.71
CA ASP A 125 5.08 -12.72 0.30
C ASP A 125 6.60 -12.51 0.19
N LEU A 126 7.14 -12.44 -1.03
CA LEU A 126 8.56 -12.13 -1.26
C LEU A 126 8.89 -10.69 -0.82
N TYR A 127 8.03 -9.73 -1.13
CA TYR A 127 8.17 -8.35 -0.68
C TYR A 127 8.25 -8.27 0.84
N LEU A 128 7.27 -8.85 1.54
CA LEU A 128 7.19 -8.84 3.00
C LEU A 128 8.42 -9.49 3.65
N ARG A 129 8.90 -10.60 3.06
CA ARG A 129 10.14 -11.24 3.49
C ARG A 129 11.34 -10.29 3.38
N GLU A 130 11.49 -9.59 2.25
CA GLU A 130 12.58 -8.64 2.05
C GLU A 130 12.45 -7.41 2.96
N MET A 131 11.23 -6.98 3.29
CA MET A 131 10.95 -5.90 4.23
C MET A 131 11.07 -6.33 5.71
N ASN A 132 11.23 -7.62 5.98
CA ASN A 132 11.22 -8.21 7.32
C ASN A 132 9.94 -7.85 8.13
N VAL A 133 8.79 -7.88 7.44
CA VAL A 133 7.47 -7.61 8.02
C VAL A 133 6.56 -8.80 7.77
N THR A 134 5.70 -9.13 8.72
CA THR A 134 4.68 -10.18 8.55
C THR A 134 3.31 -9.55 8.34
N ARG A 135 2.40 -10.27 7.68
CA ARG A 135 1.00 -9.82 7.51
C ARG A 135 0.33 -9.49 8.83
N LYS A 136 0.62 -10.26 9.88
CA LYS A 136 0.10 -10.04 11.23
C LYS A 136 0.49 -8.66 11.79
N ILE A 137 1.70 -8.18 11.52
CA ILE A 137 2.16 -6.86 11.99
C ILE A 137 1.39 -5.72 11.31
N ILE A 138 0.89 -5.95 10.09
CA ILE A 138 0.19 -4.94 9.29
C ILE A 138 -1.32 -5.20 9.17
N GLU A 139 -1.87 -6.12 9.95
CA GLU A 139 -3.26 -6.57 9.77
C GLU A 139 -4.28 -5.44 10.02
N ASP A 140 -4.08 -4.65 11.08
CA ASP A 140 -4.93 -3.49 11.37
C ASP A 140 -4.79 -2.41 10.29
N TYR A 141 -3.57 -2.18 9.78
CA TYR A 141 -3.37 -1.26 8.66
C TYR A 141 -4.14 -1.72 7.41
N LEU A 142 -4.08 -3.01 7.08
CA LEU A 142 -4.79 -3.57 5.93
C LEU A 142 -6.31 -3.41 6.06
N SER A 143 -6.87 -3.70 7.24
CA SER A 143 -8.31 -3.53 7.51
C SER A 143 -8.75 -2.08 7.26
N VAL A 144 -8.02 -1.11 7.83
CA VAL A 144 -8.31 0.32 7.66
C VAL A 144 -8.11 0.78 6.22
N ILE A 145 -7.07 0.31 5.52
CA ILE A 145 -6.82 0.65 4.11
C ILE A 145 -7.93 0.11 3.20
N ILE A 146 -8.39 -1.12 3.43
CA ILE A 146 -9.50 -1.72 2.67
C ILE A 146 -10.78 -0.89 2.86
N ALA A 147 -11.08 -0.50 4.10
CA ALA A 147 -12.23 0.36 4.39
C ALA A 147 -12.11 1.74 3.72
N ALA A 148 -10.93 2.36 3.78
CA ALA A 148 -10.66 3.63 3.12
C ALA A 148 -10.77 3.51 1.59
N ARG A 149 -10.33 2.40 0.98
CA ARG A 149 -10.37 2.22 -0.48
C ARG A 149 -11.79 2.40 -1.05
N MET A 150 -12.81 2.00 -0.30
CA MET A 150 -14.20 2.14 -0.71
C MET A 150 -14.63 3.60 -0.93
N GLY A 151 -14.04 4.57 -0.22
CA GLY A 151 -14.26 5.99 -0.45
C GLY A 151 -13.27 6.60 -1.45
N GLU A 152 -12.05 6.07 -1.49
CA GLU A 152 -11.00 6.52 -2.41
C GLU A 152 -11.32 6.16 -3.87
N CYS A 153 -11.84 4.96 -4.11
CA CYS A 153 -12.14 4.42 -5.44
C CYS A 153 -13.52 3.73 -5.45
N PRO A 154 -14.62 4.50 -5.32
CA PRO A 154 -15.97 3.95 -5.12
C PRO A 154 -16.51 3.15 -6.31
N THR A 155 -15.86 3.24 -7.48
CA THR A 155 -16.23 2.52 -8.70
C THR A 155 -15.36 1.30 -8.98
N GLU A 156 -14.34 1.03 -8.17
CA GLU A 156 -13.47 -0.13 -8.32
C GLU A 156 -14.26 -1.41 -8.00
N LYS A 157 -14.38 -2.32 -8.98
CA LYS A 157 -15.17 -3.55 -8.92
C LYS A 157 -14.36 -4.75 -9.41
#